data_AF-A0A0K2RUL9-F1
#
_entry.id   AF-A0A0K2RUL9-F1
#
_cell.length_a   1.000
_cell.length_b   1.000
_cell.length_c   1.000
_cell.angle_alpha   90.00
_cell.angle_beta   90.00
_cell.angle_gamma   90.00
#
_symmetry.space_group_name_H-M   'P 1'
#
loop_
_entity.id
_entity.type
_entity.pdbx_description
1 polymer ?
#
loop_
_entity_poly.entity_id
_entity_poly.type
_entity_poly.pdbx_seq_one_letter_code
_entity_poly.pdbx_strand_id
1 'polypeptide(L)'
;MATTGLAIGFGTAVKRYGNERAVEMFTEYNDAIVTIEKLVGDYGIDCDYSRYGKLSLAFHPSHYDGMLRSQELLATLADHHVRVIPKADIHSEIGSDFYHGAMLDPMGAGLHVGKFVHGLAGAAADAGALICENAGVTELKRISGTVHDVHTTRGITRAKQVLVATSGYTGSATPWLQRRVIPVGSFIIVTEPLSEEVVNRILPNRRMASDSKMLTYYFRITPDNRLLFGGRARFALSSPDSDVKSGEILHKAMTELFPYLANTRVDYTWGGLVDLSMDQIVHAGIHDGIFYSLNYSGHGVQMATHMGKKMVQYMAGDESANVWRASRIHRFPATSVRPGSCHSSVHTPKSTTDSARQENTSRAASHIST
;
A
#
# COMPACT_ATOMS: atom_id res chain seq x y z
N MET A 1 -4.20 -5.53 -4.39
CA MET A 1 -5.45 -6.23 -4.03
C MET A 1 -6.45 -5.16 -3.60
N ALA A 2 -7.73 -5.32 -3.91
CA ALA A 2 -8.82 -4.46 -3.45
C ALA A 2 -9.57 -5.21 -2.34
N THR A 3 -9.32 -4.84 -1.09
CA THR A 3 -9.75 -5.63 0.08
C THR A 3 -10.96 -5.02 0.76
N THR A 4 -11.88 -5.88 1.19
CA THR A 4 -13.07 -5.47 1.96
C THR A 4 -12.71 -5.13 3.40
N GLY A 5 -13.62 -4.38 4.03
CA GLY A 5 -13.56 -4.03 5.44
C GLY A 5 -12.53 -2.96 5.80
N LEU A 6 -12.66 -2.48 7.03
CA LEU A 6 -11.86 -1.40 7.61
C LEU A 6 -10.50 -1.91 8.08
N ALA A 7 -9.46 -1.08 8.02
CA ALA A 7 -8.13 -1.43 8.52
C ALA A 7 -8.12 -1.81 10.01
N ILE A 8 -8.93 -1.16 10.85
CA ILE A 8 -9.08 -1.46 12.28
C ILE A 8 -9.98 -2.68 12.59
N GLY A 9 -10.63 -3.25 11.59
CA GLY A 9 -11.68 -4.26 11.74
C GLY A 9 -13.03 -3.69 12.20
N PHE A 10 -14.12 -4.34 11.77
CA PHE A 10 -15.49 -3.85 11.99
C PHE A 10 -15.87 -3.77 13.48
N GLY A 11 -15.55 -4.80 14.28
CA GLY A 11 -15.83 -4.79 15.71
C GLY A 11 -15.10 -3.69 16.49
N THR A 12 -13.91 -3.30 16.06
CA THR A 12 -13.19 -2.15 16.64
C THR A 12 -13.89 -0.84 16.27
N ALA A 13 -14.34 -0.71 15.02
CA ALA A 13 -15.08 0.45 14.57
C ALA A 13 -16.39 0.63 15.35
N VAL A 14 -17.15 -0.44 15.56
CA VAL A 14 -18.37 -0.44 16.40
C VAL A 14 -18.05 0.07 17.81
N LYS A 15 -16.99 -0.45 18.45
CA LYS A 15 -16.58 0.00 19.80
C LYS A 15 -16.14 1.47 19.85
N ARG A 16 -15.49 1.97 18.80
CA ARG A 16 -14.93 3.34 18.77
C ARG A 16 -15.94 4.40 18.35
N TYR A 17 -16.85 4.06 17.45
CA TYR A 17 -17.70 5.04 16.75
C TYR A 17 -19.20 4.76 16.88
N GLY A 18 -19.59 3.63 17.48
CA GLY A 18 -20.98 3.18 17.53
C GLY A 18 -21.42 2.44 16.27
N ASN A 19 -22.59 1.80 16.34
CA ASN A 19 -23.08 0.90 15.30
C ASN A 19 -23.28 1.63 13.95
N GLU A 20 -24.07 2.71 13.95
CA GLU A 20 -24.44 3.44 12.73
C GLU A 20 -23.21 3.93 11.97
N ARG A 21 -22.30 4.61 12.66
CA ARG A 21 -21.08 5.13 12.04
C ARG A 21 -20.14 4.02 11.57
N ALA A 22 -20.03 2.92 12.31
CA ALA A 22 -19.22 1.79 11.87
C ALA A 22 -19.77 1.15 10.59
N VAL A 23 -21.10 1.02 10.47
CA VAL A 23 -21.77 0.51 9.26
C VAL A 23 -21.55 1.45 8.08
N GLU A 24 -21.70 2.76 8.27
CA GLU A 24 -21.43 3.76 7.21
C GLU A 24 -19.98 3.66 6.72
N MET A 25 -19.01 3.64 7.65
CA MET A 25 -17.59 3.50 7.31
C MET A 25 -17.29 2.18 6.58
N PHE A 26 -17.91 1.07 7.02
CA PHE A 26 -17.74 -0.23 6.40
C PHE A 26 -18.31 -0.27 4.98
N THR A 27 -19.49 0.31 4.78
CA THR A 27 -20.16 0.40 3.48
C THR A 27 -19.31 1.15 2.47
N GLU A 28 -18.72 2.28 2.87
CA GLU A 28 -17.84 3.08 2.00
C GLU A 28 -16.59 2.31 1.54
N TYR A 29 -16.03 1.44 2.38
CA TYR A 29 -14.93 0.56 1.98
C TYR A 29 -15.35 -0.50 0.97
N ASN A 30 -16.58 -1.01 1.06
CA ASN A 30 -17.11 -1.97 0.09
C ASN A 30 -17.47 -1.29 -1.24
N ASP A 31 -18.09 -0.12 -1.20
CA ASP A 31 -18.40 0.72 -2.36
C ASP A 31 -17.13 1.13 -3.12
N ALA A 32 -16.00 1.23 -2.41
CA ALA A 32 -14.72 1.48 -3.03
C ALA A 32 -14.28 0.36 -3.99
N ILE A 33 -14.61 -0.90 -3.69
CA ILE A 33 -14.32 -2.04 -4.58
C ILE A 33 -15.26 -2.01 -5.80
N VAL A 34 -16.54 -1.71 -5.58
CA VAL A 34 -17.52 -1.53 -6.67
C VAL A 34 -17.09 -0.40 -7.60
N THR A 35 -16.49 0.66 -7.05
CA THR A 35 -15.98 1.77 -7.85
C THR A 35 -14.85 1.34 -8.78
N ILE A 36 -13.89 0.52 -8.30
CA ILE A 36 -12.88 -0.06 -9.18
C ILE A 36 -13.53 -0.88 -10.30
N GLU A 37 -14.45 -1.78 -9.95
CA GLU A 37 -15.11 -2.65 -10.93
C GLU A 37 -15.81 -1.85 -12.03
N LYS A 38 -16.55 -0.79 -11.64
CA LYS A 38 -17.19 0.11 -12.59
C LYS A 38 -16.18 0.82 -13.48
N LEU A 39 -15.12 1.39 -12.92
CA LEU A 39 -14.07 2.07 -13.72
C LEU A 39 -13.39 1.12 -14.70
N VAL A 40 -13.13 -0.12 -14.29
CA VAL A 40 -12.56 -1.15 -15.16
C VAL A 40 -13.49 -1.44 -16.33
N GLY A 41 -14.80 -1.61 -16.08
CA GLY A 41 -15.79 -1.85 -17.13
C GLY A 41 -16.03 -0.64 -18.04
N ASP A 42 -16.29 0.53 -17.45
CA ASP A 42 -16.67 1.75 -18.15
C ASP A 42 -15.56 2.26 -19.10
N TYR A 43 -14.29 2.10 -18.70
CA TYR A 43 -13.13 2.55 -19.48
C TYR A 43 -12.36 1.41 -20.14
N GLY A 44 -12.83 0.16 -20.04
CA GLY A 44 -12.18 -1.00 -20.67
C GLY A 44 -10.73 -1.21 -20.20
N ILE A 45 -10.44 -0.98 -18.92
CA ILE A 45 -9.07 -1.04 -18.38
C ILE A 45 -8.64 -2.51 -18.25
N ASP A 46 -7.72 -2.96 -19.10
CA ASP A 46 -7.11 -4.29 -18.99
C ASP A 46 -6.13 -4.35 -17.80
N CYS A 47 -6.66 -4.69 -16.61
CA CYS A 47 -5.86 -4.80 -15.39
C CYS A 47 -6.04 -6.13 -14.64
N ASP A 48 -6.40 -7.20 -15.34
CA ASP A 48 -6.55 -8.53 -14.74
C ASP A 48 -7.49 -8.53 -13.51
N TYR A 49 -8.60 -7.79 -13.59
CA TYR A 49 -9.56 -7.67 -12.49
C TYR A 49 -10.30 -8.99 -12.27
N SER A 50 -10.39 -9.44 -11.02
CA SER A 50 -11.14 -10.65 -10.67
C SER A 50 -11.75 -10.58 -9.28
N ARG A 51 -12.98 -11.11 -9.14
CA ARG A 51 -13.66 -11.28 -7.84
C ARG A 51 -13.35 -12.62 -7.19
N TYR A 52 -12.06 -12.90 -7.03
CA TYR A 52 -11.64 -14.10 -6.30
C TYR A 52 -11.81 -13.99 -4.80
N GLY A 53 -12.30 -12.88 -4.22
CA GLY A 53 -12.51 -12.76 -2.77
C GLY A 53 -11.24 -12.50 -1.97
N LYS A 54 -11.43 -12.05 -0.72
CA LYS A 54 -10.38 -11.80 0.27
C LYS A 54 -10.36 -12.94 1.30
N LEU A 55 -9.20 -13.54 1.50
CA LEU A 55 -8.99 -14.57 2.52
C LEU A 55 -8.16 -13.98 3.67
N SER A 56 -8.77 -13.82 4.84
CA SER A 56 -8.08 -13.36 6.05
C SER A 56 -7.67 -14.57 6.89
N LEU A 57 -6.38 -14.79 7.08
CA LEU A 57 -5.81 -16.00 7.71
C LEU A 57 -5.51 -15.75 9.21
N ALA A 58 -6.01 -16.62 10.08
CA ALA A 58 -5.84 -16.48 11.52
C ALA A 58 -4.45 -16.96 11.95
N PHE A 59 -3.58 -16.03 12.33
CA PHE A 59 -2.22 -16.37 12.81
C PHE A 59 -2.21 -17.04 14.20
N HIS A 60 -3.22 -16.80 15.04
CA HIS A 60 -3.30 -17.31 16.41
C HIS A 60 -4.73 -17.80 16.68
N PRO A 61 -4.96 -18.81 17.56
CA PRO A 61 -6.31 -19.28 17.88
C PRO A 61 -7.29 -18.16 18.26
N SER A 62 -6.86 -17.20 19.09
CA SER A 62 -7.70 -16.06 19.49
C SER A 62 -8.09 -15.14 18.32
N HIS A 63 -7.32 -15.12 17.23
CA HIS A 63 -7.68 -14.39 16.01
C HIS A 63 -8.82 -15.11 15.28
N TYR A 64 -8.82 -16.44 15.26
CA TYR A 64 -9.91 -17.24 14.70
C TYR A 64 -11.22 -17.02 15.50
N ASP A 65 -11.17 -17.02 16.83
CA ASP A 65 -12.33 -16.67 17.66
C ASP A 65 -12.83 -15.25 17.38
N GLY A 66 -11.91 -14.33 17.09
CA GLY A 66 -12.24 -12.97 16.65
C GLY A 66 -12.95 -12.93 15.29
N MET A 67 -12.61 -13.83 14.36
CA MET A 67 -13.27 -13.95 13.07
C MET A 67 -14.71 -14.46 13.20
N LEU A 68 -14.96 -15.44 14.08
CA LEU A 68 -16.34 -15.91 14.39
C LEU A 68 -17.22 -14.77 14.91
N ARG A 69 -16.72 -14.00 15.89
CA ARG A 69 -17.44 -12.82 16.40
C ARG A 69 -17.63 -11.76 15.32
N SER A 70 -16.65 -11.57 14.45
CA SER A 70 -16.74 -10.60 13.35
C SER A 70 -17.79 -11.02 12.33
N GLN A 71 -17.92 -12.31 12.01
CA GLN A 71 -18.94 -12.85 11.12
C GLN A 71 -20.35 -12.54 11.64
N GLU A 72 -20.62 -12.84 12.91
CA GLU A 72 -21.91 -12.56 13.55
C GLU A 72 -22.23 -11.06 13.54
N LEU A 73 -21.26 -10.23 13.90
CA LEU A 73 -21.44 -8.78 13.96
C LEU A 73 -21.69 -8.17 12.57
N LEU A 74 -20.97 -8.62 11.55
CA LEU A 74 -21.13 -8.16 10.17
C LEU A 74 -22.51 -8.55 9.62
N ALA A 75 -22.97 -9.79 9.87
CA ALA A 75 -24.29 -10.23 9.46
C ALA A 75 -25.40 -9.42 10.17
N THR A 76 -25.25 -9.20 11.47
CA THR A 76 -26.30 -8.57 12.29
C THR A 76 -26.41 -7.06 12.06
N LEU A 77 -25.28 -6.35 11.95
CA LEU A 77 -25.28 -4.89 11.90
C LEU A 77 -25.15 -4.32 10.48
N ALA A 78 -24.51 -5.06 9.56
CA ALA A 78 -24.19 -4.55 8.23
C ALA A 78 -24.76 -5.39 7.09
N ASP A 79 -25.59 -6.41 7.39
CA ASP A 79 -26.13 -7.36 6.40
C ASP A 79 -25.04 -7.94 5.47
N HIS A 80 -23.84 -8.13 6.02
CA HIS A 80 -22.66 -8.53 5.25
C HIS A 80 -22.23 -9.95 5.61
N HIS A 81 -22.41 -10.87 4.67
CA HIS A 81 -22.15 -12.29 4.89
C HIS A 81 -20.73 -12.68 4.49
N VAL A 82 -19.97 -13.17 5.47
CA VAL A 82 -18.64 -13.78 5.30
C VAL A 82 -18.67 -15.25 5.71
N ARG A 83 -17.73 -16.06 5.22
CA ARG A 83 -17.59 -17.48 5.58
C ARG A 83 -16.34 -17.68 6.43
N VAL A 84 -16.51 -18.11 7.67
CA VAL A 84 -15.40 -18.57 8.51
C VAL A 84 -15.11 -20.03 8.18
N ILE A 85 -13.82 -20.35 8.01
CA ILE A 85 -13.31 -21.65 7.59
C ILE A 85 -12.45 -22.20 8.74
N PRO A 86 -12.82 -23.33 9.34
CA PRO A 86 -12.07 -23.91 10.44
C PRO A 86 -10.71 -24.43 9.96
N LYS A 87 -9.77 -24.59 10.91
CA LYS A 87 -8.44 -25.15 10.60
C LYS A 87 -8.51 -26.50 9.87
N ALA A 88 -9.48 -27.35 10.23
CA ALA A 88 -9.66 -28.68 9.61
C ALA A 88 -9.91 -28.59 8.09
N ASP A 89 -10.50 -27.50 7.62
CA ASP A 89 -10.87 -27.31 6.21
C ASP A 89 -9.94 -26.33 5.48
N ILE A 90 -8.87 -25.85 6.14
CA ILE A 90 -8.06 -24.74 5.64
C ILE A 90 -7.37 -25.03 4.30
N HIS A 91 -7.05 -26.30 4.05
CA HIS A 91 -6.45 -26.74 2.78
C HIS A 91 -7.36 -26.60 1.58
N SER A 92 -8.67 -26.39 1.78
CA SER A 92 -9.57 -26.00 0.68
C SER A 92 -9.28 -24.59 0.14
N GLU A 93 -8.56 -23.75 0.89
CA GLU A 93 -8.25 -22.36 0.51
C GLU A 93 -6.75 -22.05 0.44
N ILE A 94 -5.90 -22.76 1.18
CA ILE A 94 -4.44 -22.53 1.20
C ILE A 94 -3.63 -23.80 1.51
N GLY A 95 -2.56 -24.04 0.75
CA GLY A 95 -1.65 -25.17 0.96
C GLY A 95 -0.63 -24.95 2.08
N SER A 96 -1.07 -24.54 3.28
CA SER A 96 -0.23 -24.30 4.45
C SER A 96 -0.93 -24.68 5.75
N ASP A 97 -0.20 -25.35 6.67
CA ASP A 97 -0.64 -25.72 8.02
C ASP A 97 -0.45 -24.60 9.07
N PHE A 98 0.16 -23.49 8.65
CA PHE A 98 0.66 -22.43 9.54
C PHE A 98 -0.46 -21.67 10.28
N TYR A 99 -1.68 -21.70 9.76
CA TYR A 99 -2.79 -20.89 10.23
C TYR A 99 -3.84 -21.70 11.03
N HIS A 100 -4.62 -21.00 11.85
CA HIS A 100 -5.62 -21.58 12.76
C HIS A 100 -7.06 -21.54 12.21
N GLY A 101 -7.20 -21.24 10.92
CA GLY A 101 -8.48 -21.03 10.23
C GLY A 101 -8.43 -19.75 9.41
N ALA A 102 -9.54 -19.41 8.77
CA ALA A 102 -9.64 -18.25 7.91
C ALA A 102 -11.04 -17.63 7.90
N MET A 103 -11.14 -16.41 7.40
CA MET A 103 -12.40 -15.75 7.06
C MET A 103 -12.36 -15.31 5.61
N LEU A 104 -13.28 -15.84 4.81
CA LEU A 104 -13.47 -15.50 3.41
C LEU A 104 -14.56 -14.44 3.27
N ASP A 105 -14.19 -13.35 2.63
CA ASP A 105 -15.12 -12.35 2.14
C ASP A 105 -15.17 -12.40 0.59
N PRO A 106 -16.31 -12.79 0.00
CA PRO A 106 -16.43 -12.92 -1.45
C PRO A 106 -16.35 -11.58 -2.19
N MET A 107 -16.55 -10.45 -1.49
CA MET A 107 -16.55 -9.13 -2.13
C MET A 107 -15.15 -8.59 -2.43
N GLY A 108 -14.10 -9.21 -1.88
CA GLY A 108 -12.71 -8.87 -2.20
C GLY A 108 -12.36 -9.11 -3.67
N ALA A 109 -11.42 -8.33 -4.21
CA ALA A 109 -11.00 -8.45 -5.60
C ALA A 109 -9.47 -8.36 -5.79
N GLY A 110 -8.99 -9.07 -6.81
CA GLY A 110 -7.64 -8.98 -7.33
C GLY A 110 -7.58 -8.10 -8.58
N LEU A 111 -6.45 -7.43 -8.78
CA LEU A 111 -6.12 -6.68 -10.00
C LEU A 111 -4.63 -6.39 -10.07
N HIS A 112 -4.12 -6.17 -11.27
CA HIS A 112 -2.80 -5.62 -11.51
C HIS A 112 -2.83 -4.09 -11.33
N VAL A 113 -2.40 -3.63 -10.15
CA VAL A 113 -2.47 -2.20 -9.77
C VAL A 113 -1.71 -1.28 -10.73
N GLY A 114 -0.54 -1.70 -11.25
CA GLY A 114 0.21 -0.92 -12.24
C GLY A 114 -0.58 -0.67 -13.53
N LYS A 115 -1.05 -1.73 -14.20
CA LYS A 115 -1.97 -1.63 -15.35
C LYS A 115 -3.22 -0.81 -15.04
N PHE A 116 -3.83 -1.00 -13.86
CA PHE A 116 -5.02 -0.23 -13.47
C PHE A 116 -4.76 1.27 -13.41
N VAL A 117 -3.69 1.70 -12.74
CA VAL A 117 -3.33 3.12 -12.64
C VAL A 117 -2.97 3.69 -14.01
N HIS A 118 -2.28 2.93 -14.86
CA HIS A 118 -1.97 3.35 -16.22
C HIS A 118 -3.23 3.56 -17.07
N GLY A 119 -4.17 2.60 -17.03
CA GLY A 119 -5.46 2.73 -17.73
C GLY A 119 -6.30 3.89 -17.20
N LEU A 120 -6.33 4.09 -15.88
CA LEU A 120 -7.03 5.22 -15.27
C LEU A 120 -6.41 6.57 -15.69
N ALA A 121 -5.08 6.64 -15.77
CA ALA A 121 -4.37 7.82 -16.27
C ALA A 121 -4.69 8.10 -17.75
N GLY A 122 -4.74 7.05 -18.58
CA GLY A 122 -5.18 7.15 -19.98
C GLY A 122 -6.59 7.70 -20.09
N ALA A 123 -7.55 7.11 -19.39
CA ALA A 123 -8.94 7.58 -19.36
C ALA A 123 -9.07 9.04 -18.90
N ALA A 124 -8.27 9.45 -17.89
CA ALA A 124 -8.26 10.84 -17.45
C ALA A 124 -7.68 11.79 -18.52
N ALA A 125 -6.61 11.40 -19.20
CA ALA A 125 -6.01 12.17 -20.28
C ALA A 125 -6.96 12.31 -21.48
N ASP A 126 -7.65 11.24 -21.85
CA ASP A 126 -8.67 11.24 -22.92
C ASP A 126 -9.85 12.16 -22.58
N ALA A 127 -10.19 12.30 -21.29
CA ALA A 127 -11.17 13.25 -20.78
C ALA A 127 -10.63 14.70 -20.69
N GLY A 128 -9.39 14.96 -21.10
CA GLY A 128 -8.77 16.30 -21.15
C GLY A 128 -7.94 16.68 -19.91
N ALA A 129 -7.67 15.75 -18.99
CA ALA A 129 -6.78 16.02 -17.87
C ALA A 129 -5.32 16.14 -18.35
N LEU A 130 -4.59 17.11 -17.78
CA LEU A 130 -3.15 17.25 -18.01
C LEU A 130 -2.38 16.49 -16.93
N ILE A 131 -1.56 15.52 -17.36
CA ILE A 131 -0.68 14.76 -16.47
C ILE A 131 0.74 15.29 -16.62
N CYS A 132 1.24 15.95 -15.57
CA CYS A 132 2.56 16.57 -15.55
C CYS A 132 3.52 15.74 -14.68
N GLU A 133 4.27 14.83 -15.31
CA GLU A 133 5.31 14.07 -14.64
C GLU A 133 6.59 14.91 -14.42
N ASN A 134 7.45 14.46 -13.51
CA ASN A 134 8.72 15.12 -13.14
C ASN A 134 8.56 16.61 -12.73
N ALA A 135 7.39 16.95 -12.16
CA ALA A 135 7.01 18.29 -11.73
C ALA A 135 6.78 18.32 -10.21
N GLY A 136 7.82 18.00 -9.42
CA GLY A 136 7.70 17.89 -7.97
C GLY A 136 7.24 19.21 -7.34
N VAL A 137 6.15 19.18 -6.57
CA VAL A 137 5.65 20.35 -5.84
C VAL A 137 6.59 20.65 -4.67
N THR A 138 7.11 21.87 -4.63
CA THR A 138 8.06 22.32 -3.61
C THR A 138 7.41 23.24 -2.56
N GLU A 139 6.39 24.00 -2.96
CA GLU A 139 5.68 24.95 -2.09
C GLU A 139 4.24 25.17 -2.58
N LEU A 140 3.33 25.38 -1.63
CA LEU A 140 1.94 25.80 -1.87
C LEU A 140 1.72 27.15 -1.18
N LYS A 141 1.65 28.22 -1.97
CA LYS A 141 1.46 29.58 -1.47
C LYS A 141 0.00 30.00 -1.62
N ARG A 142 -0.68 30.20 -0.49
CA ARG A 142 -2.07 30.66 -0.48
C ARG A 142 -2.18 32.10 -0.97
N ILE A 143 -3.07 32.33 -1.93
CA ILE A 143 -3.38 33.66 -2.48
C ILE A 143 -4.66 34.20 -1.83
N SER A 144 -5.76 33.44 -1.89
CA SER A 144 -7.04 33.82 -1.29
C SER A 144 -7.98 32.61 -1.22
N GLY A 145 -8.67 32.39 -0.11
CA GLY A 145 -9.63 31.27 -0.01
C GLY A 145 -8.96 29.93 -0.31
N THR A 146 -9.39 29.25 -1.38
CA THR A 146 -8.81 27.99 -1.89
C THR A 146 -7.77 28.19 -3.01
N VAL A 147 -7.55 29.43 -3.46
CA VAL A 147 -6.64 29.76 -4.55
C VAL A 147 -5.20 29.74 -4.06
N HIS A 148 -4.35 28.99 -4.77
CA HIS A 148 -2.93 28.82 -4.45
C HIS A 148 -2.05 28.98 -5.68
N ASP A 149 -0.86 29.54 -5.48
CA ASP A 149 0.27 29.34 -6.38
C ASP A 149 0.97 28.03 -6.00
N VAL A 150 1.04 27.11 -6.95
CA VAL A 150 1.69 25.80 -6.83
C VAL A 150 3.07 25.91 -7.44
N HIS A 151 4.09 25.93 -6.60
CA HIS A 151 5.48 25.99 -7.02
C HIS A 151 5.97 24.56 -7.27
N THR A 152 6.55 24.35 -8.44
CA THR A 152 7.09 23.06 -8.84
C THR A 152 8.53 23.21 -9.31
N THR A 153 9.23 22.08 -9.47
CA THR A 153 10.54 22.02 -10.12
C THR A 153 10.54 22.53 -11.57
N ARG A 154 9.36 22.72 -12.19
CA ARG A 154 9.19 23.17 -13.59
C ARG A 154 8.58 24.56 -13.72
N GLY A 155 8.40 25.28 -12.61
CA GLY A 155 7.78 26.61 -12.59
C GLY A 155 6.55 26.68 -11.70
N ILE A 156 5.81 27.78 -11.81
CA ILE A 156 4.67 28.10 -10.96
C ILE A 156 3.39 28.00 -11.77
N THR A 157 2.36 27.36 -11.22
CA THR A 157 1.00 27.38 -11.77
C THR A 157 0.00 27.85 -10.72
N ARG A 158 -1.01 28.60 -11.14
CA ARG A 158 -2.07 29.07 -10.26
C ARG A 158 -3.27 28.14 -10.33
N ALA A 159 -3.67 27.58 -9.20
CA ALA A 159 -4.82 26.70 -9.10
C ALA A 159 -5.93 27.33 -8.24
N LYS A 160 -7.18 27.24 -8.69
CA LYS A 160 -8.35 27.70 -7.92
C LYS A 160 -8.60 26.84 -6.69
N GLN A 161 -8.27 25.56 -6.77
CA GLN A 161 -8.36 24.57 -5.71
C GLN A 161 -7.17 23.60 -5.86
N VAL A 162 -6.66 23.09 -4.74
CA VAL A 162 -5.57 22.11 -4.69
C VAL A 162 -6.02 20.91 -3.86
N LEU A 163 -5.83 19.70 -4.38
CA LEU A 163 -6.02 18.44 -3.66
C LEU A 163 -4.67 17.77 -3.44
N VAL A 164 -4.32 17.52 -2.18
CA VAL A 164 -3.13 16.75 -1.79
C VAL A 164 -3.53 15.29 -1.60
N ALA A 165 -3.03 14.42 -2.48
CA ALA A 165 -3.25 12.97 -2.49
C ALA A 165 -1.92 12.19 -2.46
N THR A 166 -0.92 12.71 -1.73
CA THR A 166 0.46 12.20 -1.74
C THR A 166 0.74 11.07 -0.76
N SER A 167 -0.24 10.68 0.08
CA SER A 167 -0.17 9.51 0.97
C SER A 167 1.19 9.39 1.71
N GLY A 168 1.83 8.22 1.72
CA GLY A 168 3.13 7.98 2.37
C GLY A 168 4.30 8.82 1.84
N TYR A 169 4.12 9.54 0.73
CA TYR A 169 5.11 10.44 0.14
C TYR A 169 4.86 11.92 0.50
N THR A 170 3.92 12.19 1.42
CA THR A 170 3.62 13.55 1.89
C THR A 170 4.85 14.20 2.52
N GLY A 171 5.31 15.30 1.93
CA GLY A 171 6.57 15.96 2.25
C GLY A 171 6.45 17.39 2.77
N SER A 172 7.56 18.11 2.69
CA SER A 172 7.72 19.48 3.22
C SER A 172 6.88 20.54 2.49
N ALA A 173 6.37 20.26 1.29
CA ALA A 173 5.42 21.15 0.61
C ALA A 173 4.10 21.31 1.38
N THR A 174 3.79 20.36 2.27
CA THR A 174 2.59 20.37 3.12
C THR A 174 2.95 20.04 4.58
N PRO A 175 3.65 20.93 5.31
CA PRO A 175 4.18 20.63 6.65
C PRO A 175 3.10 20.25 7.68
N TRP A 176 1.87 20.72 7.48
CA TRP A 176 0.76 20.37 8.36
C TRP A 176 0.33 18.90 8.20
N LEU A 177 0.25 18.41 6.96
CA LEU A 177 -0.07 17.01 6.65
C LEU A 177 1.11 16.09 7.00
N GLN A 178 2.35 16.52 6.73
CA GLN A 178 3.55 15.74 7.03
C GLN A 178 3.64 15.31 8.50
N ARG A 179 3.20 16.15 9.43
CA ARG A 179 3.21 15.85 10.89
C ARG A 179 2.06 14.92 11.33
N ARG A 180 1.29 14.40 10.39
CA ARG A 180 0.05 13.63 10.57
C ARG A 180 -0.03 12.37 9.72
N VAL A 181 1.08 12.04 9.03
CA VAL A 181 1.26 10.81 8.27
C VAL A 181 2.53 10.13 8.80
N ILE A 182 2.43 8.85 9.18
CA ILE A 182 3.62 8.01 9.35
C ILE A 182 3.87 7.30 8.03
N PRO A 183 4.97 7.58 7.31
CA PRO A 183 5.40 6.75 6.20
C PRO A 183 6.00 5.44 6.73
N VAL A 184 5.50 4.31 6.23
CA VAL A 184 6.00 2.98 6.56
C VAL A 184 6.40 2.24 5.29
N GLY A 185 7.56 1.59 5.30
CA GLY A 185 7.98 0.71 4.21
C GLY A 185 7.12 -0.55 4.13
N SER A 186 6.65 -0.87 2.93
CA SER A 186 6.09 -2.17 2.58
C SER A 186 6.92 -2.75 1.44
N PHE A 187 7.21 -4.05 1.51
CA PHE A 187 8.09 -4.72 0.57
C PHE A 187 7.38 -5.93 -0.03
N ILE A 188 7.75 -6.27 -1.25
CA ILE A 188 7.19 -7.37 -2.02
C ILE A 188 8.34 -8.14 -2.67
N ILE A 189 8.22 -9.47 -2.65
CA ILE A 189 8.96 -10.38 -3.52
C ILE A 189 7.98 -11.06 -4.49
N VAL A 190 8.48 -11.42 -5.67
CA VAL A 190 7.75 -12.20 -6.66
C VAL A 190 8.63 -13.32 -7.16
N THR A 191 8.10 -14.54 -7.12
CA THR A 191 8.81 -15.74 -7.57
C THR A 191 8.99 -15.77 -9.09
N GLU A 192 9.84 -16.68 -9.57
CA GLU A 192 9.74 -17.21 -10.93
C GLU A 192 8.34 -17.80 -11.20
N PRO A 193 7.92 -17.95 -12.48
CA PRO A 193 6.67 -18.62 -12.81
C PRO A 193 6.68 -20.04 -12.25
N LEU A 194 5.60 -20.40 -11.56
CA LEU A 194 5.43 -21.70 -10.92
C LEU A 194 4.57 -22.59 -11.81
N SER A 195 4.71 -23.90 -11.66
CA SER A 195 3.80 -24.84 -12.33
C SER A 195 2.38 -24.67 -11.80
N GLU A 196 1.40 -24.99 -12.64
CA GLU A 196 -0.01 -24.92 -12.25
C GLU A 196 -0.30 -25.78 -11.01
N GLU A 197 0.35 -26.94 -10.89
CA GLU A 197 0.27 -27.80 -9.71
C GLU A 197 0.71 -27.07 -8.43
N VAL A 198 1.87 -26.40 -8.45
CA VAL A 198 2.40 -25.65 -7.30
C VAL A 198 1.48 -24.48 -6.96
N VAL A 199 1.02 -23.77 -7.97
CA VAL A 199 0.10 -22.64 -7.79
C VAL A 199 -1.22 -23.07 -7.16
N ASN A 200 -1.83 -24.14 -7.68
CA ASN A 200 -3.09 -24.68 -7.19
C ASN A 200 -2.91 -25.29 -5.79
N ARG A 201 -1.71 -25.78 -5.46
CA ARG A 201 -1.36 -26.14 -4.08
C ARG A 201 -1.31 -24.92 -3.16
N ILE A 202 -0.70 -23.81 -3.58
CA ILE A 202 -0.55 -22.60 -2.74
C ILE A 202 -1.90 -21.98 -2.42
N LEU A 203 -2.68 -21.63 -3.45
CA LEU A 203 -3.98 -20.96 -3.32
C LEU A 203 -4.96 -21.53 -4.36
N PRO A 204 -5.65 -22.66 -4.05
CA PRO A 204 -6.53 -23.36 -4.99
C PRO A 204 -7.58 -22.45 -5.65
N ASN A 205 -8.12 -21.50 -4.88
CA ASN A 205 -9.17 -20.59 -5.33
C ASN A 205 -8.66 -19.20 -5.74
N ARG A 206 -7.34 -19.02 -5.92
CA ARG A 206 -6.69 -17.76 -6.37
C ARG A 206 -7.06 -16.53 -5.52
N ARG A 207 -7.37 -16.74 -4.24
CA ARG A 207 -7.85 -15.73 -3.28
C ARG A 207 -6.81 -14.62 -3.06
N MET A 208 -7.27 -13.43 -2.70
CA MET A 208 -6.42 -12.35 -2.20
C MET A 208 -6.16 -12.59 -0.71
N ALA A 209 -5.01 -13.16 -0.35
CA ALA A 209 -4.74 -13.62 1.01
C ALA A 209 -3.98 -12.58 1.83
N SER A 210 -4.33 -12.46 3.11
CA SER A 210 -3.57 -11.70 4.10
C SER A 210 -3.75 -12.31 5.49
N ASP A 211 -2.74 -12.26 6.36
CA ASP A 211 -2.86 -12.77 7.71
C ASP A 211 -3.22 -11.71 8.76
N SER A 212 -3.58 -12.17 9.95
CA SER A 212 -3.99 -11.33 11.06
C SER A 212 -2.81 -10.88 11.93
N LYS A 213 -1.56 -10.94 11.45
CA LYS A 213 -0.40 -10.44 12.19
C LYS A 213 -0.41 -8.91 12.23
N MET A 214 0.20 -8.34 13.27
CA MET A 214 0.50 -6.91 13.33
C MET A 214 1.45 -6.48 12.19
N LEU A 215 2.45 -7.31 11.91
CA LEU A 215 3.26 -7.22 10.69
C LEU A 215 2.67 -8.18 9.66
N THR A 216 1.62 -7.72 9.01
CA THR A 216 0.83 -8.53 8.09
C THR A 216 1.66 -9.05 6.92
N TYR A 217 1.50 -10.34 6.63
CA TYR A 217 1.85 -10.90 5.32
C TYR A 217 0.62 -10.92 4.44
N TYR A 218 0.83 -10.59 3.17
CA TYR A 218 -0.20 -10.63 2.15
C TYR A 218 0.37 -11.25 0.88
N PHE A 219 -0.42 -12.06 0.21
CA PHE A 219 0.05 -12.76 -0.97
C PHE A 219 -1.10 -13.13 -1.89
N ARG A 220 -0.73 -13.31 -3.16
CA ARG A 220 -1.65 -13.77 -4.20
C ARG A 220 -0.87 -14.44 -5.31
N ILE A 221 -1.59 -15.18 -6.12
CA ILE A 221 -1.06 -15.67 -7.39
C ILE A 221 -1.32 -14.61 -8.47
N THR A 222 -0.30 -14.30 -9.27
CA THR A 222 -0.41 -13.41 -10.43
C THR A 222 -0.99 -14.16 -11.65
N PRO A 223 -1.53 -13.45 -12.65
CA PRO A 223 -2.07 -14.08 -13.86
C PRO A 223 -1.06 -14.97 -14.61
N ASP A 224 0.23 -14.66 -14.52
CA ASP A 224 1.33 -15.44 -15.09
C ASP A 224 1.90 -16.51 -14.13
N ASN A 225 1.10 -16.96 -13.16
CA ASN A 225 1.41 -18.07 -12.25
C ASN A 225 2.64 -17.86 -11.34
N ARG A 226 2.88 -16.63 -10.88
CA ARG A 226 3.90 -16.34 -9.85
C ARG A 226 3.24 -16.15 -8.50
N LEU A 227 3.96 -16.47 -7.42
CA LEU A 227 3.58 -16.06 -6.08
C LEU A 227 4.11 -14.64 -5.83
N LEU A 228 3.19 -13.68 -5.70
CA LEU A 228 3.49 -12.37 -5.13
C LEU A 228 3.33 -12.47 -3.63
N PHE A 229 4.40 -12.20 -2.89
CA PHE A 229 4.42 -12.26 -1.43
C PHE A 229 4.94 -10.94 -0.85
N GLY A 230 4.10 -10.25 -0.10
CA GLY A 230 4.40 -8.95 0.47
C GLY A 230 4.18 -8.91 1.98
N GLY A 231 4.81 -7.93 2.60
CA GLY A 231 4.63 -7.74 4.03
C GLY A 231 5.48 -6.60 4.58
N ARG A 232 5.43 -6.49 5.91
CA ARG A 232 6.28 -5.58 6.67
C ARG A 232 7.48 -6.36 7.19
N ALA A 233 8.59 -6.32 6.46
CA ALA A 233 9.81 -7.01 6.86
C ALA A 233 10.54 -6.29 8.01
N ARG A 234 10.53 -4.94 8.02
CA ARG A 234 11.20 -4.09 9.02
C ARG A 234 10.49 -2.74 9.18
N PHE A 235 10.72 -2.06 10.29
CA PHE A 235 10.44 -0.61 10.45
C PHE A 235 11.49 0.22 9.71
N ALA A 236 11.65 -0.02 8.41
CA ALA A 236 12.57 0.70 7.54
C ALA A 236 11.77 1.46 6.47
N LEU A 237 12.28 2.63 6.08
CA LEU A 237 11.81 3.29 4.86
C LEU A 237 12.38 2.54 3.66
N SER A 238 11.62 2.48 2.56
CA SER A 238 12.09 1.82 1.34
C SER A 238 13.29 2.57 0.75
N SER A 239 14.30 1.78 0.34
CA SER A 239 15.51 2.19 -0.35
C SER A 239 16.12 0.94 -1.01
N PRO A 240 16.93 1.04 -2.07
CA PRO A 240 17.45 -0.15 -2.76
C PRO A 240 18.10 -1.19 -1.81
N ASP A 241 18.95 -0.73 -0.88
CA ASP A 241 19.59 -1.62 0.10
C ASP A 241 18.60 -2.20 1.13
N SER A 242 17.60 -1.40 1.53
CA SER A 242 16.55 -1.86 2.45
C SER A 242 15.63 -2.86 1.76
N ASP A 243 15.36 -2.68 0.48
CA ASP A 243 14.48 -3.53 -0.31
C ASP A 243 15.10 -4.93 -0.47
N VAL A 244 16.39 -5.04 -0.79
CA VAL A 244 17.11 -6.33 -0.88
C VAL A 244 17.06 -7.10 0.45
N LYS A 245 17.43 -6.43 1.56
CA LYS A 245 17.41 -7.05 2.90
C LYS A 245 16.01 -7.45 3.35
N SER A 246 15.00 -6.66 3.00
CA SER A 246 13.60 -6.99 3.24
C SER A 246 13.15 -8.18 2.39
N GLY A 247 13.64 -8.29 1.15
CA GLY A 247 13.37 -9.41 0.25
C GLY A 247 13.85 -10.75 0.83
N GLU A 248 15.05 -10.80 1.40
CA GLU A 248 15.58 -12.00 2.08
C GLU A 248 14.69 -12.43 3.26
N ILE A 249 14.20 -11.46 4.06
CA ILE A 249 13.27 -11.74 5.17
C ILE A 249 11.95 -12.28 4.63
N LEU A 250 11.41 -11.68 3.57
CA LEU A 250 10.16 -12.13 2.96
C LEU A 250 10.32 -13.51 2.33
N HIS A 251 11.46 -13.83 1.73
CA HIS A 251 11.73 -15.17 1.19
C HIS A 251 11.75 -16.20 2.31
N LYS A 252 12.48 -15.94 3.40
CA LYS A 252 12.45 -16.81 4.58
C LYS A 252 11.02 -17.03 5.09
N ALA A 253 10.26 -15.96 5.29
CA ALA A 253 8.88 -16.04 5.73
C ALA A 253 7.99 -16.83 4.76
N MET A 254 8.14 -16.60 3.45
CA MET A 254 7.43 -17.36 2.41
C MET A 254 7.73 -18.85 2.53
N THR A 255 8.99 -19.25 2.76
CA THR A 255 9.36 -20.66 2.92
C THR A 255 8.94 -21.27 4.25
N GLU A 256 8.77 -20.47 5.31
CA GLU A 256 8.14 -20.93 6.55
C GLU A 256 6.66 -21.25 6.35
N LEU A 257 5.95 -20.44 5.54
CA LEU A 257 4.54 -20.66 5.21
C LEU A 257 4.36 -21.80 4.19
N PHE A 258 5.26 -21.88 3.21
CA PHE A 258 5.22 -22.84 2.10
C PHE A 258 6.58 -23.54 1.97
N PRO A 259 6.88 -24.57 2.80
CA PRO A 259 8.20 -25.21 2.81
C PRO A 259 8.65 -25.80 1.47
N TYR A 260 7.69 -26.18 0.62
CA TYR A 260 7.95 -26.70 -0.72
C TYR A 260 8.44 -25.63 -1.72
N LEU A 261 8.50 -24.35 -1.33
CA LEU A 261 9.06 -23.25 -2.12
C LEU A 261 10.51 -22.89 -1.73
N ALA A 262 11.17 -23.69 -0.88
CA ALA A 262 12.51 -23.40 -0.38
C ALA A 262 13.54 -23.08 -1.48
N ASN A 263 13.46 -23.78 -2.62
CA ASN A 263 14.37 -23.64 -3.75
C ASN A 263 13.83 -22.73 -4.87
N THR A 264 12.65 -22.14 -4.69
CA THR A 264 12.04 -21.25 -5.69
C THR A 264 12.82 -19.95 -5.77
N ARG A 265 13.20 -19.56 -6.99
CA ARG A 265 13.90 -18.30 -7.25
C ARG A 265 12.95 -17.11 -7.07
N VAL A 266 13.46 -16.03 -6.49
CA VAL A 266 12.81 -14.71 -6.49
C VAL A 266 13.31 -13.94 -7.70
N ASP A 267 12.41 -13.62 -8.63
CA ASP A 267 12.75 -12.85 -9.84
C ASP A 267 12.71 -11.34 -9.59
N TYR A 268 11.83 -10.88 -8.68
CA TYR A 268 11.64 -9.46 -8.41
C TYR A 268 11.52 -9.18 -6.92
N THR A 269 12.09 -8.04 -6.51
CA THR A 269 11.96 -7.48 -5.17
C THR A 269 11.84 -5.97 -5.27
N TRP A 270 10.88 -5.36 -4.57
CA TRP A 270 10.77 -3.91 -4.46
C TRP A 270 10.11 -3.48 -3.16
N GLY A 271 10.33 -2.22 -2.79
CA GLY A 271 9.64 -1.55 -1.69
C GLY A 271 8.81 -0.35 -2.15
N GLY A 272 8.01 0.16 -1.22
CA GLY A 272 7.25 1.38 -1.37
C GLY A 272 6.81 1.92 -0.02
N LEU A 273 6.28 3.15 -0.01
CA LEU A 273 5.76 3.76 1.22
C LEU A 273 4.24 3.64 1.26
N VAL A 274 3.73 3.23 2.42
CA VAL A 274 2.32 3.35 2.79
C VAL A 274 2.17 4.39 3.90
N ASP A 275 1.02 5.07 3.92
CA ASP A 275 0.67 5.95 5.04
C ASP A 275 -0.02 5.18 6.17
N LEU A 276 0.31 5.56 7.40
CA LEU A 276 -0.44 5.19 8.59
C LEU A 276 -0.81 6.43 9.41
N SER A 277 -1.99 6.37 10.01
CA SER A 277 -2.40 7.25 11.11
C SER A 277 -2.50 6.46 12.42
N MET A 278 -2.57 7.16 13.55
CA MET A 278 -2.77 6.54 14.87
C MET A 278 -4.09 5.75 14.95
N ASP A 279 -5.15 6.29 14.34
CA ASP A 279 -6.49 5.71 14.35
C ASP A 279 -6.73 4.72 13.21
N GLN A 280 -5.82 4.64 12.23
CA GLN A 280 -5.85 3.74 11.07
C GLN A 280 -7.15 3.83 10.27
N ILE A 281 -7.66 5.06 10.06
CA ILE A 281 -8.80 5.35 9.20
C ILE A 281 -8.42 6.41 8.16
N VAL A 282 -9.24 6.52 7.11
CA VAL A 282 -9.08 7.56 6.09
C VAL A 282 -9.30 8.94 6.73
N HIS A 283 -8.47 9.89 6.34
CA HIS A 283 -8.64 11.30 6.68
C HIS A 283 -8.75 12.13 5.40
N ALA A 284 -9.86 12.83 5.24
CA ALA A 284 -10.09 13.70 4.10
C ALA A 284 -10.86 14.96 4.51
N GLY A 285 -10.45 16.10 3.96
CA GLY A 285 -11.04 17.38 4.33
C GLY A 285 -10.32 18.56 3.70
N ILE A 286 -10.41 19.71 4.36
CA ILE A 286 -9.78 20.97 3.94
C ILE A 286 -9.03 21.61 5.10
N HIS A 287 -7.84 22.13 4.83
CA HIS A 287 -7.06 22.92 5.79
C HIS A 287 -6.37 24.08 5.07
N ASP A 288 -6.55 25.31 5.56
CA ASP A 288 -6.01 26.53 4.98
C ASP A 288 -6.25 26.69 3.46
N GLY A 289 -7.40 26.20 2.98
CA GLY A 289 -7.77 26.26 1.56
C GLY A 289 -7.24 25.11 0.70
N ILE A 290 -6.51 24.17 1.27
CA ILE A 290 -5.97 22.97 0.60
C ILE A 290 -6.85 21.76 0.97
N PHE A 291 -7.38 21.09 -0.04
CA PHE A 291 -8.09 19.81 0.13
C PHE A 291 -7.06 18.68 0.29
N TYR A 292 -7.42 17.64 1.04
CA TYR A 292 -6.56 16.46 1.20
C TYR A 292 -7.39 15.18 1.30
N SER A 293 -6.78 14.07 0.89
CA SER A 293 -7.26 12.71 1.15
C SER A 293 -6.07 11.77 1.29
N LEU A 294 -5.93 11.15 2.46
CA LEU A 294 -4.78 10.32 2.83
C LEU A 294 -5.10 9.41 4.03
N ASN A 295 -4.08 8.70 4.53
CA ASN A 295 -4.13 7.74 5.64
C ASN A 295 -4.96 6.49 5.35
N TYR A 296 -4.87 5.97 4.12
CA TYR A 296 -5.61 4.78 3.70
C TYR A 296 -5.17 3.49 4.41
N SER A 297 -4.06 3.51 5.14
CA SER A 297 -3.69 2.46 6.11
C SER A 297 -3.71 1.05 5.51
N GLY A 298 -3.11 0.90 4.32
CA GLY A 298 -3.02 -0.37 3.59
C GLY A 298 -4.23 -0.70 2.70
N HIS A 299 -5.26 0.14 2.65
CA HIS A 299 -6.48 -0.04 1.84
C HIS A 299 -6.56 0.96 0.67
N GLY A 300 -5.42 1.54 0.28
CA GLY A 300 -5.36 2.66 -0.67
C GLY A 300 -5.78 2.32 -2.10
N VAL A 301 -5.66 1.07 -2.55
CA VAL A 301 -5.97 0.71 -3.95
C VAL A 301 -7.43 1.03 -4.29
N GLN A 302 -8.36 0.48 -3.53
CA GLN A 302 -9.79 0.74 -3.66
C GLN A 302 -10.17 2.09 -3.08
N MET A 303 -9.70 2.40 -1.86
CA MET A 303 -10.23 3.55 -1.13
C MET A 303 -9.73 4.88 -1.71
N ALA A 304 -8.49 4.98 -2.18
CA ALA A 304 -8.01 6.21 -2.82
C ALA A 304 -8.73 6.47 -4.15
N THR A 305 -8.96 5.41 -4.94
CA THR A 305 -9.74 5.49 -6.18
C THR A 305 -11.16 6.01 -5.90
N HIS A 306 -11.82 5.44 -4.89
CA HIS A 306 -13.15 5.86 -4.47
C HIS A 306 -13.17 7.31 -3.97
N MET A 307 -12.19 7.67 -3.13
CA MET A 307 -12.06 9.02 -2.62
C MET A 307 -11.77 10.04 -3.73
N GLY A 308 -11.16 9.67 -4.86
CA GLY A 308 -11.06 10.55 -6.02
C GLY A 308 -12.44 11.06 -6.47
N LYS A 309 -13.42 10.15 -6.58
CA LYS A 309 -14.82 10.48 -6.93
C LYS A 309 -15.52 11.28 -5.84
N LYS A 310 -15.34 10.92 -4.57
CA LYS A 310 -15.97 11.63 -3.44
C LYS A 310 -15.39 13.04 -3.26
N MET A 311 -14.07 13.19 -3.40
CA MET A 311 -13.39 14.47 -3.19
C MET A 311 -13.73 15.48 -4.27
N VAL A 312 -13.95 15.07 -5.53
CA VAL A 312 -14.36 16.05 -6.56
C VAL A 312 -15.75 16.63 -6.27
N GLN A 313 -16.68 15.82 -5.77
CA GLN A 313 -18.00 16.29 -5.33
C GLN A 313 -17.89 17.21 -4.10
N TYR A 314 -17.07 16.82 -3.13
CA TYR A 314 -16.77 17.64 -1.96
C TYR A 314 -16.14 18.99 -2.31
N MET A 315 -15.19 18.99 -3.25
CA MET A 315 -14.56 20.22 -3.77
C MET A 315 -15.55 21.10 -4.54
N ALA A 316 -16.59 20.51 -5.14
CA ALA A 316 -17.68 21.22 -5.79
C ALA A 316 -18.73 21.78 -4.80
N GLY A 317 -18.59 21.52 -3.50
CA GLY A 317 -19.46 22.04 -2.43
C GLY A 317 -20.47 21.04 -1.87
N ASP A 318 -20.51 19.80 -2.37
CA ASP A 318 -21.32 18.75 -1.75
C ASP A 318 -20.60 18.18 -0.52
N GLU A 319 -20.87 18.76 0.64
CA GLU A 319 -20.27 18.28 1.88
C GLU A 319 -20.58 16.80 2.14
N SER A 320 -21.77 16.32 1.74
CA SER A 320 -22.26 14.96 2.05
C SER A 320 -21.46 13.86 1.36
N ALA A 321 -20.79 14.19 0.25
CA ALA A 321 -19.92 13.25 -0.47
C ALA A 321 -18.73 12.77 0.37
N ASN A 322 -18.23 13.56 1.33
CA ASN A 322 -17.09 13.19 2.15
C ASN A 322 -17.52 12.70 3.54
N VAL A 323 -17.75 11.39 3.66
CA VAL A 323 -18.05 10.75 4.94
C VAL A 323 -16.95 10.94 5.99
N TRP A 324 -15.71 11.25 5.59
CA TRP A 324 -14.55 11.39 6.48
C TRP A 324 -14.34 12.82 6.98
N ARG A 325 -15.17 13.79 6.56
CA ARG A 325 -14.99 15.22 6.87
C ARG A 325 -14.98 15.54 8.37
N ALA A 326 -15.70 14.75 9.17
CA ALA A 326 -15.81 14.94 10.62
C ALA A 326 -14.61 14.33 11.40
N SER A 327 -13.78 13.53 10.74
CA SER A 327 -12.65 12.87 11.37
C SER A 327 -11.49 13.84 11.56
N ARG A 328 -11.14 14.10 12.82
CA ARG A 328 -10.00 14.94 13.16
C ARG A 328 -8.70 14.16 12.96
N ILE A 329 -7.84 14.68 12.09
CA ILE A 329 -6.51 14.12 11.89
C ILE A 329 -5.55 14.56 13.01
N HIS A 330 -5.11 13.58 13.80
CA HIS A 330 -4.24 13.80 14.96
C HIS A 330 -2.78 14.01 14.55
N ARG A 331 -2.12 14.96 15.21
CA ARG A 331 -0.66 15.17 15.07
C ARG A 331 0.08 14.10 15.86
N PHE A 332 1.18 13.60 15.32
CA PHE A 332 2.10 12.76 16.10
C PHE A 332 2.82 13.60 17.17
N PRO A 333 2.96 13.08 18.41
CA PRO A 333 3.78 13.72 19.43
C PRO A 333 5.20 13.94 18.91
N ALA A 334 5.77 15.13 19.14
CA ALA A 334 7.05 15.57 18.57
C ALA A 334 8.26 14.67 18.92
N THR A 335 8.09 13.71 19.82
CA THR A 335 9.13 12.77 20.28
C THR A 335 9.26 11.50 19.43
N SER A 336 8.41 11.27 18.42
CA SER A 336 8.27 9.93 17.81
C SER A 336 8.90 9.70 16.43
N VAL A 337 9.29 10.74 15.67
CA VAL A 337 9.98 10.53 14.37
C VAL A 337 10.92 11.70 14.09
N ARG A 338 12.24 11.50 14.17
CA ARG A 338 13.20 12.39 13.50
C ARG A 338 13.25 11.95 12.03
N PRO A 339 12.93 12.82 11.06
CA PRO A 339 13.22 12.53 9.66
C PRO A 339 14.74 12.39 9.51
N GLY A 340 15.21 11.24 9.05
CA GLY A 340 16.60 11.11 8.63
C GLY A 340 16.84 12.10 7.49
N SER A 341 17.69 13.09 7.72
CA SER A 341 18.17 13.99 6.68
C SER A 341 19.05 13.20 5.71
N CYS A 342 18.51 12.78 4.57
CA CYS A 342 19.32 12.24 3.48
C CYS A 342 19.77 13.44 2.64
N HIS A 343 20.96 13.96 2.92
CA HIS A 343 21.68 14.77 1.93
C HIS A 343 22.34 13.80 0.96
N SER A 344 21.94 13.85 -0.31
CA SER A 344 22.65 13.20 -1.40
C SER A 344 23.99 13.91 -1.60
N SER A 345 25.06 13.43 -0.95
CA SER A 345 26.42 13.77 -1.37
C SER A 345 26.83 12.82 -2.49
N VAL A 346 26.80 13.33 -3.72
CA VAL A 346 27.50 12.75 -4.87
C VAL A 346 28.97 12.64 -4.50
N HIS A 347 29.46 11.42 -4.28
CA HIS A 347 30.89 11.15 -4.12
C HIS A 347 31.50 10.85 -5.49
N THR A 348 32.19 11.85 -6.04
CA THR A 348 33.20 11.64 -7.07
C THR A 348 34.40 10.93 -6.43
N PRO A 349 34.95 9.85 -7.02
CA PRO A 349 36.11 9.18 -6.44
C PRO A 349 37.34 10.06 -6.61
N LYS A 350 37.97 10.45 -5.49
CA LYS A 350 39.32 11.03 -5.49
C LYS A 350 40.35 9.91 -5.37
N SER A 351 41.29 9.94 -6.30
CA SER A 351 42.52 9.17 -6.39
C SER A 351 43.29 9.13 -5.06
N THR A 352 43.62 7.92 -4.61
CA THR A 352 44.59 7.68 -3.53
C THR A 352 46.00 7.63 -4.12
N THR A 353 46.84 8.59 -3.76
CA THR A 353 48.30 8.48 -3.83
C THR A 353 48.86 8.37 -2.42
N ASP A 354 49.63 7.30 -2.24
CA ASP A 354 50.83 7.14 -1.42
C ASP A 354 50.82 7.44 0.08
N SER A 355 51.04 6.37 0.86
CA SER A 355 52.24 6.30 1.70
C SER A 355 52.48 4.88 2.20
N ALA A 356 53.46 4.17 1.63
CA ALA A 356 54.17 3.11 2.34
C ALA A 356 55.48 2.73 1.62
N ARG A 357 56.56 2.72 2.43
CA ARG A 357 57.83 1.97 2.29
C ARG A 357 58.96 2.59 1.45
N GLN A 358 59.82 3.31 2.18
CA GLN A 358 61.27 3.10 2.10
C GLN A 358 61.61 1.70 2.60
N GLU A 359 62.24 0.87 1.77
CA GLU A 359 63.52 0.19 2.05
C GLU A 359 63.91 -0.72 0.88
N ASN A 360 64.99 -0.33 0.20
CA ASN A 360 66.12 -1.15 -0.25
C ASN A 360 65.84 -2.52 -0.93
N THR A 361 66.05 -2.62 -2.25
CA THR A 361 67.28 -3.18 -2.88
C THR A 361 67.08 -3.56 -4.36
N SER A 362 68.04 -3.09 -5.17
CA SER A 362 68.65 -3.72 -6.35
C SER A 362 67.83 -4.25 -7.55
N ARG A 363 68.24 -3.70 -8.70
CA ARG A 363 68.63 -4.36 -9.97
C ARG A 363 67.59 -4.64 -11.07
N ALA A 364 68.03 -4.20 -12.25
CA ALA A 364 67.80 -4.72 -13.60
C ALA A 364 66.40 -4.49 -14.19
N ALA A 365 66.22 -3.52 -15.11
CA ALA A 365 66.69 -3.46 -16.50
C ALA A 365 65.61 -3.92 -17.49
N SER A 366 65.26 -2.98 -18.36
CA SER A 366 65.02 -3.12 -19.81
C SER A 366 63.77 -3.83 -20.34
N HIS A 367 63.05 -3.05 -21.18
CA HIS A 367 62.37 -3.44 -22.43
C HIS A 367 61.07 -4.25 -22.32
N ILE A 368 60.07 -4.19 -23.19
CA ILE A 368 59.65 -3.40 -24.37
C ILE A 368 58.16 -3.75 -24.56
N SER A 369 57.40 -2.83 -25.15
CA SER A 369 56.11 -2.94 -25.85
C SER A 369 55.47 -4.32 -26.03
N THR A 370 54.18 -4.46 -25.70
CA THR A 370 53.06 -4.33 -26.65
C THR A 370 51.74 -4.15 -25.92
#